data_AF-A0A482VKZ0-F1
#
_entry.id   AF-A0A482VKZ0-F1
#
_cell.length_a   1.000
_cell.length_b   1.000
_cell.length_c   1.000
_cell.angle_alpha   90.00
_cell.angle_beta   90.00
_cell.angle_gamma   90.00
#
_symmetry.space_group_name_H-M   'P 1'
#
loop_
_entity.id
_entity.type
_entity.pdbx_description
1 polymer ?
#
loop_
_entity_poly.entity_id
_entity_poly.type
_entity_poly.pdbx_seq_one_letter_code
_entity_poly.pdbx_strand_id
1 'polypeptide(L)'
;APIEESEEGKPLCETLTDRSFSNEETDEDGNNEQTKVHFFVYCPTCKSLKNGKLRVRCHFCKSGAFTVHADPQNWTDVLEPKQITGLCENNPENCAEILNNKEPTFAEFYFKCSEHTSLGEDDEAVPLYLIRPNLKEVPCLACADVNDLVFVFPCKEGHVTCLDCFRQYCSIRLRERQFWQHPEYGYTLSCPTGCPDSFIKEIHHFKLLSENQYVQYQRFATEEFVLRSGGVLCPQPGCGMGILADPDCTKITCISGCGYVFCRLCLQGYHIGECDVSDGDSSANTADCSYSVDPARAAEARWDEASKVAIKVLTKPCPKCRTPTERDGGCMHMICTRAGCEYHWCWVCQTAWTRECMGSHWFG
;
A
#
# COMPACT_ATOMS: atom_id res chain seq x y z
N ALA A 1 -62.81 -47.60 -18.90
CA ALA A 1 -61.61 -47.40 -19.74
C ALA A 1 -62.04 -46.73 -21.03
N PRO A 2 -61.25 -45.79 -21.60
CA PRO A 2 -60.22 -44.94 -20.98
C PRO A 2 -60.89 -43.68 -20.35
N ILE A 3 -60.24 -42.64 -19.80
CA ILE A 3 -58.97 -42.47 -19.04
C ILE A 3 -59.19 -41.23 -18.13
N GLU A 4 -58.48 -41.12 -17.00
CA GLU A 4 -58.32 -39.88 -16.23
C GLU A 4 -56.90 -39.35 -16.47
N GLU A 5 -56.72 -38.06 -16.75
CA GLU A 5 -55.40 -37.40 -16.76
C GLU A 5 -55.21 -36.56 -15.50
N SER A 6 -54.08 -36.77 -14.83
CA SER A 6 -53.72 -36.19 -13.54
C SER A 6 -53.10 -34.81 -13.67
N GLU A 7 -53.48 -33.87 -12.80
CA GLU A 7 -52.79 -32.58 -12.65
C GLU A 7 -51.38 -32.78 -12.05
N GLU A 8 -50.34 -32.46 -12.82
CA GLU A 8 -48.97 -32.33 -12.29
C GLU A 8 -48.80 -30.96 -11.59
N GLY A 9 -48.44 -31.00 -10.30
CA GLY A 9 -48.23 -29.79 -9.50
C GLY A 9 -46.97 -29.02 -9.91
N LYS A 10 -47.10 -27.72 -10.17
CA LYS A 10 -45.98 -26.80 -10.42
C LYS A 10 -45.15 -26.55 -9.15
N PRO A 11 -43.83 -26.31 -9.27
CA PRO A 11 -42.95 -26.08 -8.13
C PRO A 11 -43.26 -24.76 -7.39
N LEU A 12 -43.02 -24.78 -6.08
CA LEU A 12 -43.49 -23.80 -5.10
C LEU A 12 -42.58 -22.54 -5.02
N CYS A 13 -42.23 -21.94 -6.17
CA CYS A 13 -41.35 -20.75 -6.24
C CYS A 13 -41.99 -19.48 -6.83
N GLU A 14 -43.23 -19.52 -7.33
CA GLU A 14 -43.88 -18.38 -8.01
C GLU A 14 -44.93 -17.63 -7.16
N THR A 15 -45.02 -17.88 -5.85
CA THR A 15 -46.13 -17.38 -4.99
C THR A 15 -45.72 -16.57 -3.74
N LEU A 16 -44.45 -16.14 -3.63
CA LEU A 16 -43.98 -15.32 -2.49
C LEU A 16 -43.16 -14.09 -2.91
N THR A 17 -43.69 -13.33 -3.87
CA THR A 17 -43.35 -11.91 -4.07
C THR A 17 -44.63 -11.09 -4.06
N ASP A 18 -45.11 -10.75 -2.86
CA ASP A 18 -45.94 -9.57 -2.58
C ASP A 18 -46.21 -9.43 -1.08
N ARG A 19 -45.36 -8.67 -0.38
CA ARG A 19 -45.71 -7.92 0.85
C ARG A 19 -44.62 -6.92 1.25
N SER A 20 -44.68 -5.79 0.55
CA SER A 20 -44.20 -4.45 0.90
C SER A 20 -43.49 -4.26 2.25
N PHE A 21 -42.20 -3.87 2.19
CA PHE A 21 -41.70 -2.78 3.02
C PHE A 21 -41.60 -1.54 2.13
N SER A 22 -41.99 -0.38 2.66
CA SER A 22 -42.23 0.85 1.89
C SER A 22 -40.94 1.55 1.49
N ASN A 23 -40.73 1.71 0.18
CA ASN A 23 -39.92 2.80 -0.35
C ASN A 23 -40.77 4.08 -0.35
N GLU A 24 -40.28 5.14 0.29
CA GLU A 24 -40.59 6.50 -0.16
C GLU A 24 -39.42 6.94 -1.03
N GLU A 25 -39.69 7.15 -2.32
CA GLU A 25 -38.70 7.53 -3.31
C GLU A 25 -38.28 8.99 -3.09
N THR A 26 -36.96 9.22 -2.97
CA THR A 26 -36.37 10.54 -3.22
C THR A 26 -35.29 10.36 -4.28
N ASP A 27 -35.66 10.57 -5.53
CA ASP A 27 -34.77 10.47 -6.69
C ASP A 27 -33.72 11.61 -6.69
N GLU A 28 -32.52 11.30 -6.21
CA GLU A 28 -31.26 11.94 -6.66
C GLU A 28 -30.15 10.87 -6.76
N ASP A 29 -30.41 9.75 -7.44
CA ASP A 29 -29.43 8.65 -7.58
C ASP A 29 -28.35 8.98 -8.62
N GLY A 30 -27.40 9.81 -8.18
CA GLY A 30 -26.20 10.21 -8.91
C GLY A 30 -25.16 9.10 -9.03
N ASN A 31 -25.51 8.03 -9.75
CA ASN A 31 -24.57 7.06 -10.35
C ASN A 31 -23.46 6.54 -9.41
N ASN A 32 -23.82 5.92 -8.28
CA ASN A 32 -22.83 5.39 -7.34
C ASN A 32 -22.27 4.00 -7.75
N GLU A 33 -21.75 3.90 -8.98
CA GLU A 33 -20.75 2.88 -9.36
C GLU A 33 -19.37 3.23 -8.75
N GLN A 34 -19.30 3.40 -7.43
CA GLN A 34 -18.01 3.41 -6.72
C GLN A 34 -17.38 2.04 -6.87
N THR A 35 -16.55 1.94 -7.91
CA THR A 35 -15.92 0.70 -8.36
C THR A 35 -15.22 0.02 -7.19
N LYS A 36 -15.48 -1.29 -7.03
CA LYS A 36 -15.02 -2.10 -5.91
C LYS A 36 -13.52 -2.40 -6.02
N VAL A 37 -12.69 -1.37 -6.03
CA VAL A 37 -11.23 -1.44 -6.20
C VAL A 37 -10.58 -1.61 -4.84
N HIS A 38 -9.69 -2.59 -4.73
CA HIS A 38 -8.92 -2.85 -3.51
C HIS A 38 -7.46 -2.39 -3.59
N PHE A 39 -6.98 -2.06 -4.79
CA PHE A 39 -5.60 -1.68 -5.03
C PHE A 39 -5.46 -0.18 -5.29
N PHE A 40 -4.57 0.48 -4.55
CA PHE A 40 -4.25 1.88 -4.72
C PHE A 40 -2.79 2.06 -5.16
N VAL A 41 -2.55 3.03 -6.03
CA VAL A 41 -1.21 3.32 -6.57
C VAL A 41 -0.90 4.81 -6.50
N TYR A 42 0.39 5.15 -6.37
CA TYR A 42 0.85 6.46 -6.79
C TYR A 42 1.14 6.43 -8.29
N CYS A 43 0.34 7.15 -9.08
CA CYS A 43 0.56 7.27 -10.51
C CYS A 43 1.56 8.42 -10.80
N PRO A 44 2.70 8.16 -11.48
CA PRO A 44 3.66 9.22 -11.82
C PRO A 44 3.08 10.24 -12.80
N THR A 45 2.27 9.78 -13.77
CA THR A 45 1.62 10.61 -14.79
C THR A 45 0.54 11.53 -14.21
N CYS A 46 -0.34 11.01 -13.35
CA CYS A 46 -1.37 11.80 -12.67
C CYS A 46 -0.86 12.57 -11.43
N LYS A 47 0.40 12.37 -11.03
CA LYS A 47 1.00 12.89 -9.79
C LYS A 47 0.11 12.76 -8.54
N SER A 48 -0.62 11.65 -8.41
CA SER A 48 -1.65 11.48 -7.37
C SER A 48 -1.95 10.02 -7.04
N LEU A 49 -2.58 9.82 -5.88
CA LEU A 49 -3.19 8.57 -5.44
C LEU A 49 -4.35 8.20 -6.40
N LYS A 50 -4.24 7.07 -7.10
CA LYS A 50 -5.23 6.59 -8.06
C LYS A 50 -5.57 5.11 -7.83
N ASN A 51 -6.66 4.66 -8.45
CA ASN A 51 -7.04 3.26 -8.51
C ASN A 51 -6.02 2.44 -9.32
N GLY A 52 -5.51 1.37 -8.74
CA GLY A 52 -4.54 0.48 -9.35
C GLY A 52 -5.18 -0.72 -10.04
N LYS A 53 -4.61 -1.15 -11.16
CA LYS A 53 -4.89 -2.44 -11.80
C LYS A 53 -3.68 -3.34 -11.71
N LEU A 54 -3.84 -4.46 -11.00
CA LEU A 54 -2.87 -5.55 -10.94
C LEU A 54 -2.74 -6.21 -12.33
N ARG A 55 -1.50 -6.49 -12.69
CA ARG A 55 -1.10 -7.17 -13.93
C ARG A 55 -0.03 -8.20 -13.58
N VAL A 56 0.06 -9.23 -14.43
CA VAL A 56 1.06 -10.30 -14.32
C VAL A 56 1.79 -10.44 -15.65
N ARG A 57 3.07 -10.76 -15.58
CA ARG A 57 3.91 -11.13 -16.73
C ARG A 57 4.89 -12.23 -16.32
N CYS A 58 5.52 -12.88 -17.30
CA CYS A 58 6.62 -13.80 -17.03
C CYS A 58 7.81 -13.04 -16.44
N HIS A 59 8.31 -13.46 -15.28
CA HIS A 59 9.47 -12.83 -14.61
C HIS A 59 10.71 -12.74 -15.51
N PHE A 60 10.91 -13.74 -16.39
CA PHE A 60 12.11 -13.88 -17.22
C PHE A 60 11.99 -13.15 -18.56
N CYS A 61 10.99 -13.47 -19.38
CA CYS A 61 10.84 -12.90 -20.73
C CYS A 61 9.92 -11.66 -20.80
N LYS A 62 9.39 -11.20 -19.65
CA LYS A 62 8.48 -10.05 -19.49
C LYS A 62 7.16 -10.11 -20.28
N SER A 63 6.87 -11.22 -20.96
CA SER A 63 5.65 -11.36 -21.74
C SER A 63 4.39 -11.45 -20.87
N GLY A 64 3.34 -10.71 -21.24
CA GLY A 64 2.08 -10.63 -20.50
C GLY A 64 1.12 -11.83 -20.66
N ALA A 65 1.40 -12.76 -21.58
CA ALA A 65 0.65 -14.02 -21.69
C ALA A 65 1.23 -15.04 -20.70
N PHE A 66 0.89 -14.86 -19.43
CA PHE A 66 1.36 -15.70 -18.31
C PHE A 66 0.18 -16.18 -17.47
N THR A 67 0.05 -17.50 -17.33
CA THR A 67 -1.03 -18.14 -16.57
C THR A 67 -0.47 -18.69 -15.26
N VAL A 68 -0.91 -18.13 -14.13
CA VAL A 68 -0.46 -18.53 -12.78
C VAL A 68 -1.01 -19.89 -12.36
N HIS A 69 -0.24 -20.67 -11.61
CA HIS A 69 -0.71 -21.95 -11.04
C HIS A 69 -1.59 -21.76 -9.80
N ALA A 70 -1.43 -20.63 -9.10
CA ALA A 70 -2.20 -20.26 -7.93
C ALA A 70 -2.50 -18.76 -7.97
N ASP A 71 -3.70 -18.37 -7.53
CA ASP A 71 -4.07 -16.97 -7.39
C ASP A 71 -3.36 -16.33 -6.18
N PRO A 72 -2.90 -15.06 -6.28
CA PRO A 72 -2.36 -14.32 -5.15
C PRO A 72 -3.42 -14.16 -4.04
N GLN A 73 -2.99 -14.37 -2.81
CA GLN A 73 -3.79 -14.29 -1.59
C GLN A 73 -3.50 -13.01 -0.79
N ASN A 74 -2.30 -12.45 -0.92
CA ASN A 74 -1.83 -11.36 -0.09
C ASN A 74 -0.77 -10.48 -0.80
N TRP A 75 -0.32 -9.41 -0.13
CA TRP A 75 0.66 -8.47 -0.68
C TRP A 75 2.08 -9.05 -0.84
N THR A 76 2.51 -10.00 -0.01
CA THR A 76 3.80 -10.68 -0.15
C THR A 76 3.88 -11.42 -1.49
N ASP A 77 2.81 -12.13 -1.88
CA ASP A 77 2.74 -12.91 -3.12
C ASP A 77 2.97 -12.06 -4.40
N VAL A 78 2.69 -10.76 -4.34
CA VAL A 78 2.78 -9.83 -5.48
C VAL A 78 3.92 -8.81 -5.37
N LEU A 79 4.46 -8.55 -4.17
CA LEU A 79 5.57 -7.61 -3.96
C LEU A 79 6.93 -8.32 -3.92
N GLU A 80 6.99 -9.56 -3.44
CA GLU A 80 8.25 -10.32 -3.39
C GLU A 80 8.46 -11.12 -4.68
N PRO A 81 9.71 -11.19 -5.20
CA PRO A 81 10.01 -11.95 -6.40
C PRO A 81 9.93 -13.47 -6.14
N LYS A 82 9.60 -14.24 -7.18
CA LYS A 82 9.58 -15.72 -7.19
C LYS A 82 8.60 -16.38 -6.19
N GLN A 83 7.51 -15.72 -5.81
CA GLN A 83 6.50 -16.31 -4.93
C GLN A 83 5.55 -17.28 -5.65
N ILE A 84 5.00 -16.88 -6.80
CA ILE A 84 4.01 -17.68 -7.57
C ILE A 84 4.65 -18.22 -8.84
N THR A 85 4.43 -19.52 -9.12
CA THR A 85 4.81 -20.16 -10.40
C THR A 85 3.67 -20.13 -11.41
N GLY A 86 4.00 -20.32 -12.69
CA GLY A 86 3.01 -20.38 -13.77
C GLY A 86 3.64 -20.70 -15.12
N LEU A 87 2.82 -20.69 -16.16
CA LEU A 87 3.21 -21.03 -17.54
C LEU A 87 3.26 -19.77 -18.40
N CYS A 88 4.34 -19.61 -19.18
CA CYS A 88 4.48 -18.55 -20.17
C CYS A 88 4.04 -19.05 -21.55
N GLU A 89 2.95 -18.51 -22.08
CA GLU A 89 2.31 -19.01 -23.31
C GLU A 89 3.03 -18.56 -24.58
N ASN A 90 3.56 -17.33 -24.61
CA ASN A 90 4.16 -16.75 -25.82
C ASN A 90 5.58 -17.23 -26.14
N ASN A 91 6.30 -17.81 -25.18
CA ASN A 91 7.74 -18.09 -25.29
C ASN A 91 8.18 -19.27 -24.40
N PRO A 92 7.53 -20.45 -24.46
CA PRO A 92 7.84 -21.57 -23.58
C PRO A 92 9.27 -22.10 -23.79
N GLU A 93 9.71 -22.24 -25.05
CA GLU A 93 11.05 -22.72 -25.41
C GLU A 93 12.13 -21.72 -24.96
N ASN A 94 11.97 -20.43 -25.30
CA ASN A 94 12.87 -19.36 -24.85
C ASN A 94 12.97 -19.29 -23.31
N CYS A 95 11.86 -19.49 -22.56
CA CYS A 95 11.92 -19.55 -21.10
C CYS A 95 12.67 -20.80 -20.62
N ALA A 96 12.44 -21.97 -21.21
CA ALA A 96 13.14 -23.21 -20.88
C ALA A 96 14.66 -23.13 -21.16
N GLU A 97 15.05 -22.48 -22.26
CA GLU A 97 16.45 -22.21 -22.62
C GLU A 97 17.12 -21.20 -21.66
N ILE A 98 16.47 -20.06 -21.38
CA ILE A 98 16.95 -19.08 -20.39
C ILE A 98 17.16 -19.76 -19.02
N LEU A 99 16.25 -20.65 -18.63
CA LEU A 99 16.31 -21.37 -17.35
C LEU A 99 17.24 -22.58 -17.37
N ASN A 100 17.65 -23.08 -18.55
CA ASN A 100 18.28 -24.40 -18.71
C ASN A 100 17.56 -25.53 -17.93
N ASN A 101 16.23 -25.42 -17.80
CA ASN A 101 15.38 -26.25 -16.94
C ASN A 101 15.85 -26.39 -15.46
N LYS A 102 16.59 -25.41 -14.90
CA LYS A 102 17.09 -25.44 -13.52
C LYS A 102 16.10 -24.92 -12.48
N GLU A 103 15.24 -23.98 -12.86
CA GLU A 103 14.20 -23.37 -12.03
C GLU A 103 12.88 -23.31 -12.80
N PRO A 104 11.71 -23.29 -12.12
CA PRO A 104 10.42 -23.11 -12.78
C PRO A 104 10.21 -21.66 -13.25
N THR A 105 9.25 -21.46 -14.15
CA THR A 105 8.80 -20.13 -14.56
C THR A 105 7.99 -19.46 -13.45
N PHE A 106 8.39 -18.25 -13.07
CA PHE A 106 7.75 -17.45 -12.02
C PHE A 106 6.94 -16.28 -12.59
N ALA A 107 5.86 -15.94 -11.88
CA ALA A 107 5.10 -14.72 -12.08
C ALA A 107 5.90 -13.50 -11.63
N GLU A 108 5.75 -12.40 -12.35
CA GLU A 108 6.09 -11.06 -11.91
C GLU A 108 4.82 -10.22 -11.96
N PHE A 109 4.43 -9.70 -10.80
CA PHE A 109 3.29 -8.82 -10.68
C PHE A 109 3.72 -7.36 -10.73
N TYR A 110 2.88 -6.53 -11.32
CA TYR A 110 3.10 -5.09 -11.42
C TYR A 110 1.75 -4.38 -11.49
N PHE A 111 1.74 -3.08 -11.21
CA PHE A 111 0.50 -2.29 -11.16
C PHE A 111 0.49 -1.20 -12.22
N LYS A 112 -0.68 -0.92 -12.79
CA LYS A 112 -0.94 0.22 -13.67
C LYS A 112 -1.98 1.16 -13.05
N CYS A 113 -1.97 2.41 -13.47
CA CYS A 113 -3.06 3.33 -13.16
C CYS A 113 -4.33 2.95 -13.94
N SER A 114 -5.50 3.10 -13.32
CA SER A 114 -6.80 2.88 -13.98
C SER A 114 -7.41 4.13 -14.61
N GLU A 115 -6.85 5.31 -14.29
CA GLU A 115 -7.44 6.62 -14.56
C GLU A 115 -6.93 7.26 -15.86
N HIS A 116 -6.04 6.58 -16.60
CA HIS A 116 -5.60 6.99 -17.93
C HIS A 116 -5.37 5.78 -18.83
N THR A 117 -5.43 5.99 -20.15
CA THR A 117 -4.98 5.01 -21.14
C THR A 117 -3.51 4.68 -20.90
N SER A 118 -3.15 3.40 -20.96
CA SER A 118 -1.77 3.00 -20.67
C SER A 118 -0.81 3.47 -21.76
N LEU A 119 0.34 4.02 -21.36
CA LEU A 119 1.30 4.68 -22.24
C LEU A 119 2.34 3.74 -22.89
N GLY A 120 2.31 2.45 -22.57
CA GLY A 120 3.26 1.46 -23.08
C GLY A 120 3.35 0.24 -22.18
N GLU A 121 4.35 -0.62 -22.37
CA GLU A 121 4.62 -1.73 -21.44
C GLU A 121 5.23 -1.22 -20.12
N ASP A 122 6.16 -0.26 -20.21
CA ASP A 122 6.87 0.38 -19.08
C ASP A 122 6.01 1.35 -18.23
N ASP A 123 4.73 1.50 -18.56
CA ASP A 123 3.78 2.34 -17.83
C ASP A 123 3.33 1.63 -16.54
N GLU A 124 4.19 1.71 -15.53
CA GLU A 124 4.02 1.13 -14.19
C GLU A 124 3.72 2.22 -13.13
N ALA A 125 2.95 1.85 -12.11
CA ALA A 125 2.60 2.69 -10.97
C ALA A 125 2.91 1.98 -9.65
N VAL A 126 3.37 2.72 -8.64
CA VAL A 126 3.84 2.11 -7.38
C VAL A 126 2.65 1.76 -6.48
N PRO A 127 2.48 0.50 -6.03
CA PRO A 127 1.39 0.11 -5.14
C PRO A 127 1.56 0.68 -3.73
N LEU A 128 0.50 1.29 -3.22
CA LEU A 128 0.43 1.85 -1.88
C LEU A 128 -0.34 0.90 -0.96
N TYR A 129 0.27 -0.26 -0.71
CA TYR A 129 -0.37 -1.43 -0.07
C TYR A 129 -0.83 -1.24 1.39
N LEU A 130 -0.39 -0.17 2.05
CA LEU A 130 -0.88 0.20 3.39
C LEU A 130 -2.21 0.97 3.32
N ILE A 131 -2.63 1.44 2.13
CA ILE A 131 -3.94 2.07 1.91
C ILE A 131 -4.96 0.98 1.59
N ARG A 132 -6.10 1.00 2.29
CA ARG A 132 -7.17 0.00 2.16
C ARG A 132 -8.55 0.66 2.11
N PRO A 133 -9.54 0.04 1.43
CA PRO A 133 -10.94 0.47 1.53
C PRO A 133 -11.51 0.02 2.88
N ASN A 134 -12.15 0.93 3.61
CA ASN A 134 -12.57 0.74 5.00
C ASN A 134 -13.91 0.00 5.12
N LEU A 135 -14.00 -1.18 4.50
CA LEU A 135 -15.19 -2.04 4.51
C LEU A 135 -15.61 -2.53 5.92
N LYS A 136 -14.76 -2.29 6.94
CA LYS A 136 -14.98 -2.61 8.36
C LYS A 136 -15.47 -1.42 9.19
N GLU A 137 -15.64 -0.24 8.59
CA GLU A 137 -16.11 0.98 9.25
C GLU A 137 -15.22 1.41 10.45
N VAL A 138 -13.90 1.17 10.37
CA VAL A 138 -12.95 1.44 11.47
C VAL A 138 -12.73 2.95 11.63
N PRO A 139 -12.85 3.51 12.85
CA PRO A 139 -12.59 4.94 13.09
C PRO A 139 -11.09 5.26 13.01
N CYS A 140 -10.77 6.49 12.61
CA CYS A 140 -9.39 6.98 12.59
C CYS A 140 -8.81 7.19 14.01
N LEU A 141 -7.60 6.68 14.26
CA LEU A 141 -6.83 6.88 15.50
C LEU A 141 -6.74 8.34 15.97
N ALA A 142 -6.68 9.30 15.03
CA ALA A 142 -6.36 10.69 15.30
C ALA A 142 -7.58 11.65 15.25
N CYS A 143 -8.57 11.43 14.38
CA CYS A 143 -9.81 12.22 14.32
C CYS A 143 -11.09 11.49 14.80
N ALA A 144 -11.06 10.15 14.95
CA ALA A 144 -12.20 9.28 15.27
C ALA A 144 -13.28 9.17 14.17
N ASP A 145 -13.18 9.94 13.10
CA ASP A 145 -14.08 9.83 11.95
C ASP A 145 -13.86 8.51 11.19
N VAL A 146 -14.95 7.90 10.73
CA VAL A 146 -14.94 6.78 9.78
C VAL A 146 -14.81 7.37 8.37
N ASN A 147 -13.81 6.91 7.61
CA ASN A 147 -13.52 7.36 6.25
C ASN A 147 -13.43 6.16 5.32
N ASP A 148 -13.87 6.28 4.07
CA ASP A 148 -13.89 5.18 3.08
C ASP A 148 -12.49 4.64 2.74
N LEU A 149 -11.46 5.50 2.79
CA LEU A 149 -10.07 5.14 2.57
C LEU A 149 -9.25 5.40 3.83
N VAL A 150 -8.51 4.37 4.25
CA VAL A 150 -7.67 4.42 5.44
C VAL A 150 -6.27 3.89 5.17
N PHE A 151 -5.31 4.43 5.92
CA PHE A 151 -3.95 3.94 6.02
C PHE A 151 -3.84 3.03 7.25
N VAL A 152 -3.45 1.77 7.03
CA VAL A 152 -3.26 0.75 8.06
C VAL A 152 -1.77 0.55 8.29
N PHE A 153 -1.29 0.86 9.50
CA PHE A 153 0.13 0.73 9.83
C PHE A 153 0.56 -0.75 9.94
N PRO A 154 1.80 -1.10 9.54
CA PRO A 154 2.31 -2.47 9.58
C PRO A 154 2.73 -2.90 11.01
N CYS A 155 1.91 -2.58 12.01
CA CYS A 155 2.06 -3.04 13.39
C CYS A 155 1.12 -4.21 13.68
N LYS A 156 1.44 -5.02 14.71
CA LYS A 156 0.63 -6.18 15.13
C LYS A 156 -0.86 -5.88 15.35
N GLU A 157 -1.21 -4.71 15.88
CA GLU A 157 -2.61 -4.34 16.16
C GLU A 157 -3.33 -3.71 14.94
N GLY A 158 -2.61 -3.52 13.81
CA GLY A 158 -3.14 -2.93 12.59
C GLY A 158 -3.76 -1.54 12.78
N HIS A 159 -3.08 -0.62 13.48
CA HIS A 159 -3.62 0.71 13.78
C HIS A 159 -3.99 1.49 12.51
N VAL A 160 -5.13 2.18 12.55
CA VAL A 160 -5.79 2.78 11.38
C VAL A 160 -5.85 4.30 11.47
N THR A 161 -5.50 5.00 10.39
CA THR A 161 -5.68 6.46 10.24
C THR A 161 -6.39 6.79 8.94
N CYS A 162 -7.20 7.85 8.90
CA CYS A 162 -7.63 8.44 7.63
C CYS A 162 -6.42 9.08 6.92
N LEU A 163 -6.51 9.25 5.60
CA LEU A 163 -5.39 9.75 4.79
C LEU A 163 -4.94 11.18 5.18
N ASP A 164 -5.85 12.01 5.68
CA ASP A 164 -5.52 13.38 6.07
C ASP A 164 -4.79 13.45 7.42
N CYS A 165 -5.19 12.65 8.40
CA CYS A 165 -4.43 12.50 9.64
C CYS A 165 -3.05 11.87 9.38
N PHE A 166 -2.93 10.93 8.41
CA PHE A 166 -1.63 10.42 7.97
C PHE A 166 -0.75 11.53 7.38
N ARG A 167 -1.28 12.37 6.48
CA ARG A 167 -0.58 13.53 5.91
C ARG A 167 -0.14 14.51 6.99
N GLN A 168 -0.99 14.80 7.98
CA GLN A 168 -0.68 15.68 9.11
C GLN A 168 0.43 15.09 9.98
N TYR A 169 0.35 13.81 10.34
CA TYR A 169 1.38 13.10 11.09
C TYR A 169 2.75 13.17 10.40
N CYS A 170 2.81 12.84 9.11
CA CYS A 170 4.03 12.98 8.32
C CYS A 170 4.52 14.43 8.24
N SER A 171 3.61 15.41 8.10
CA SER A 171 3.96 16.84 8.02
C SER A 171 4.58 17.38 9.32
N ILE A 172 4.08 16.94 10.48
CA ILE A 172 4.59 17.33 11.81
C ILE A 172 5.97 16.70 12.02
N ARG A 173 6.09 15.37 11.87
CA ARG A 173 7.36 14.65 12.05
C ARG A 173 8.44 15.13 11.07
N LEU A 174 8.07 15.54 9.86
CA LEU A 174 9.02 16.11 8.88
C LEU A 174 9.52 17.49 9.31
N ARG A 175 8.64 18.35 9.84
CA ARG A 175 8.99 19.68 10.35
C ARG A 175 9.95 19.59 11.54
N GLU A 176 9.72 18.61 12.42
CA GLU A 176 10.48 18.40 13.65
C GLU A 176 11.72 17.50 13.47
N ARG A 177 12.04 17.07 12.23
CA ARG A 177 13.14 16.13 11.90
C ARG A 177 13.08 14.79 12.67
N GLN A 178 11.88 14.34 13.03
CA GLN A 178 11.64 13.11 13.81
C GLN A 178 11.34 11.87 12.94
N PHE A 179 11.67 11.91 11.66
CA PHE A 179 11.74 10.70 10.83
C PHE A 179 12.94 9.85 11.26
N TRP A 180 12.77 8.52 11.22
CA TRP A 180 13.82 7.57 11.59
C TRP A 180 14.58 7.13 10.36
N GLN A 181 15.91 7.32 10.35
CA GLN A 181 16.77 6.71 9.33
C GLN A 181 16.94 5.21 9.66
N HIS A 182 16.13 4.36 9.02
CA HIS A 182 16.25 2.91 9.09
C HIS A 182 17.41 2.42 8.17
N PRO A 183 18.25 1.46 8.59
CA PRO A 183 19.35 0.97 7.75
C PRO A 183 18.89 0.40 6.40
N GLU A 184 17.75 -0.31 6.38
CA GLU A 184 17.24 -0.99 5.18
C GLU A 184 16.17 -0.21 4.42
N TYR A 185 15.36 0.59 5.12
CA TYR A 185 14.16 1.24 4.54
C TYR A 185 14.37 2.75 4.29
N GLY A 186 15.56 3.26 4.60
CA GLY A 186 15.86 4.69 4.52
C GLY A 186 15.10 5.52 5.56
N TYR A 187 14.83 6.77 5.22
CA TYR A 187 14.17 7.73 6.10
C TYR A 187 12.67 7.47 6.14
N THR A 188 12.15 7.00 7.28
CA THR A 188 10.77 6.50 7.40
C THR A 188 10.13 6.83 8.75
N LEU A 189 8.87 6.45 8.92
CA LEU A 189 8.09 6.59 10.15
C LEU A 189 7.54 5.24 10.61
N SER A 190 7.36 5.13 11.92
CA SER A 190 6.67 4.04 12.59
C SER A 190 5.19 4.39 12.82
N CYS A 191 4.44 3.48 13.44
CA CYS A 191 3.07 3.73 13.89
C CYS A 191 3.03 4.88 14.94
N PRO A 192 2.07 5.82 14.87
CA PRO A 192 1.96 6.95 15.81
C PRO A 192 1.86 6.55 17.29
N THR A 193 1.39 5.33 17.59
CA THR A 193 1.31 4.76 18.95
C THR A 193 2.64 4.23 19.49
N GLY A 194 3.73 4.26 18.70
CA GLY A 194 5.03 3.73 19.12
C GLY A 194 5.16 2.20 19.10
N CYS A 195 4.30 1.48 18.35
CA CYS A 195 4.42 0.03 18.23
C CYS A 195 5.80 -0.42 17.69
N PRO A 196 6.37 -1.53 18.20
CA PRO A 196 7.58 -2.13 17.62
C PRO A 196 7.33 -2.60 16.18
N ASP A 197 8.42 -2.70 15.41
CA ASP A 197 8.50 -3.24 14.04
C ASP A 197 7.50 -2.64 13.03
N SER A 198 6.98 -1.45 13.33
CA SER A 198 5.88 -0.80 12.59
C SER A 198 6.33 0.20 11.52
N PHE A 199 7.57 0.10 11.06
CA PHE A 199 8.14 1.02 10.06
C PHE A 199 7.49 0.84 8.68
N ILE A 200 7.20 1.96 8.03
CA ILE A 200 6.73 1.99 6.64
C ILE A 200 7.90 1.60 5.72
N LYS A 201 7.85 0.41 5.11
CA LYS A 201 8.93 -0.10 4.24
C LYS A 201 8.95 0.58 2.87
N GLU A 202 7.78 0.92 2.33
CA GLU A 202 7.63 1.56 1.02
C GLU A 202 7.51 3.09 1.15
N ILE A 203 8.60 3.79 0.83
CA ILE A 203 8.74 5.25 0.92
C ILE A 203 7.78 6.03 0.00
N HIS A 204 7.24 5.41 -1.05
CA HIS A 204 6.30 6.08 -1.97
C HIS A 204 4.96 6.45 -1.29
N HIS A 205 4.63 5.86 -0.13
CA HIS A 205 3.52 6.33 0.70
C HIS A 205 3.68 7.80 1.14
N PHE A 206 4.92 8.30 1.28
CA PHE A 206 5.17 9.71 1.60
C PHE A 206 4.86 10.66 0.43
N LYS A 207 4.62 10.16 -0.79
CA LYS A 207 4.10 10.96 -1.91
C LYS A 207 2.62 11.37 -1.75
N LEU A 208 1.96 10.95 -0.65
CA LEU A 208 0.69 11.52 -0.21
C LEU A 208 0.82 12.96 0.33
N LEU A 209 2.04 13.38 0.69
CA LEU A 209 2.38 14.77 1.02
C LEU A 209 2.36 15.66 -0.23
N SER A 210 2.36 16.98 -0.04
CA SER A 210 2.55 17.93 -1.15
C SER A 210 3.94 17.80 -1.79
N GLU A 211 4.07 18.18 -3.07
CA GLU A 211 5.33 18.09 -3.84
C GLU A 211 6.49 18.80 -3.12
N ASN A 212 6.24 19.98 -2.53
CA ASN A 212 7.21 20.73 -1.72
C ASN A 212 7.67 19.96 -0.47
N GLN A 213 6.75 19.31 0.24
CA GLN A 213 7.07 18.50 1.42
C GLN A 213 7.79 17.20 1.04
N TYR A 214 7.45 16.59 -0.09
CA TYR A 214 8.17 15.40 -0.57
C TYR A 214 9.62 15.73 -0.98
N VAL A 215 9.84 16.88 -1.64
CA VAL A 215 11.20 17.39 -1.92
C VAL A 215 11.96 17.69 -0.62
N GLN A 216 11.31 18.29 0.37
CA GLN A 216 11.91 18.52 1.70
C GLN A 216 12.26 17.20 2.41
N TYR A 217 11.38 16.20 2.33
CA TYR A 217 11.60 14.84 2.84
C TYR A 217 12.82 14.19 2.18
N GLN A 218 12.93 14.22 0.85
CA GLN A 218 14.10 13.68 0.14
C GLN A 218 15.39 14.38 0.54
N ARG A 219 15.37 15.71 0.68
CA ARG A 219 16.54 16.48 1.15
C ARG A 219 16.95 16.08 2.57
N PHE A 220 16.01 16.04 3.51
CA PHE A 220 16.29 15.65 4.89
C PHE A 220 16.76 14.19 5.01
N ALA A 221 16.20 13.26 4.23
CA ALA A 221 16.68 11.88 4.14
C ALA A 221 18.16 11.80 3.70
N THR A 222 18.57 12.61 2.72
CA THR A 222 19.97 12.70 2.27
C THR A 222 20.87 13.38 3.32
N GLU A 223 20.40 14.46 3.96
CA GLU A 223 21.13 15.15 5.04
C GLU A 223 21.44 14.18 6.20
N GLU A 224 20.42 13.48 6.70
CA GLU A 224 20.55 12.54 7.82
C GLU A 224 21.38 11.29 7.46
N PHE A 225 21.28 10.80 6.23
CA PHE A 225 22.16 9.74 5.74
C PHE A 225 23.63 10.18 5.76
N VAL A 226 23.96 11.35 5.20
CA VAL A 226 25.33 11.88 5.18
C VAL A 226 25.88 12.03 6.60
N LEU A 227 25.10 12.61 7.52
CA LEU A 227 25.51 12.78 8.92
C LEU A 227 25.73 11.45 9.63
N ARG A 228 24.83 10.46 9.47
CA ARG A 228 25.00 9.12 10.06
C ARG A 228 26.16 8.31 9.47
N SER A 229 26.49 8.53 8.21
CA SER A 229 27.70 7.97 7.57
C SER A 229 29.00 8.66 8.00
N GLY A 230 28.97 9.59 8.95
CA GLY A 230 30.15 10.34 9.39
C GLY A 230 30.61 11.41 8.39
N GLY A 231 29.74 11.82 7.47
CA GLY A 231 29.94 13.01 6.65
C GLY A 231 29.59 14.31 7.37
N VAL A 232 29.68 15.42 6.64
CA VAL A 232 29.27 16.75 7.11
C VAL A 232 28.48 17.48 6.02
N LEU A 233 27.64 18.43 6.43
CA LEU A 233 26.95 19.34 5.52
C LEU A 233 27.75 20.63 5.38
N CYS A 234 27.78 21.23 4.19
CA CYS A 234 28.45 22.50 3.98
C CYS A 234 27.70 23.63 4.73
N PRO A 235 28.38 24.37 5.64
CA PRO A 235 27.74 25.37 6.50
C PRO A 235 27.40 26.69 5.79
N GLN A 236 27.80 26.85 4.52
CA GLN A 236 27.50 28.08 3.77
C GLN A 236 25.99 28.26 3.56
N PRO A 237 25.43 29.44 3.87
CA PRO A 237 24.03 29.76 3.60
C PRO A 237 23.67 29.50 2.13
N GLY A 238 22.62 28.71 1.90
CA GLY A 238 22.17 28.34 0.56
C GLY A 238 22.96 27.24 -0.14
N CYS A 239 24.02 26.68 0.48
CA CYS A 239 24.75 25.53 -0.09
C CYS A 239 24.22 24.19 0.45
N GLY A 240 24.43 23.89 1.74
CA GLY A 240 23.94 22.65 2.38
C GLY A 240 24.43 21.33 1.78
N MET A 241 25.46 21.35 0.92
CA MET A 241 25.99 20.16 0.24
C MET A 241 26.49 19.13 1.24
N GLY A 242 25.99 17.89 1.15
CA GLY A 242 26.50 16.76 1.93
C GLY A 242 27.82 16.24 1.38
N ILE A 243 28.81 16.06 2.25
CA ILE A 243 30.18 15.67 1.92
C ILE A 243 30.57 14.47 2.78
N LEU A 244 30.82 13.33 2.12
CA LEU A 244 31.50 12.18 2.72
C LEU A 244 33.00 12.37 2.50
N ALA A 245 33.74 12.60 3.57
CA ALA A 245 35.20 12.77 3.58
C ALA A 245 35.80 11.80 4.60
N ASP A 246 37.10 11.52 4.45
CA ASP A 246 37.82 10.62 5.36
C ASP A 246 37.64 11.05 6.83
N PRO A 247 37.46 10.11 7.78
CA PRO A 247 37.18 10.44 9.18
C PRO A 247 38.22 11.36 9.83
N ASP A 248 39.49 11.18 9.45
CA ASP A 248 40.64 11.93 9.96
C ASP A 248 40.82 13.31 9.29
N CYS A 249 40.06 13.60 8.23
CA CYS A 249 40.20 14.84 7.47
C CYS A 249 39.44 15.99 8.16
N THR A 250 40.19 16.88 8.81
CA THR A 250 39.64 18.10 9.43
C THR A 250 39.38 19.23 8.43
N LYS A 251 40.08 19.24 7.29
CA LYS A 251 39.98 20.27 6.25
C LYS A 251 38.99 19.87 5.16
N ILE A 252 37.74 20.25 5.32
CA ILE A 252 36.68 19.95 4.34
C ILE A 252 36.61 21.04 3.28
N THR A 253 36.53 20.66 2.00
CA THR A 253 36.34 21.57 0.87
C THR A 253 35.04 21.19 0.16
N CYS A 254 34.16 22.16 -0.10
CA CYS A 254 32.92 21.96 -0.84
C CYS A 254 33.18 21.90 -2.37
N ILE A 255 33.88 20.86 -2.83
CA ILE A 255 34.44 20.73 -4.18
C ILE A 255 33.38 20.89 -5.28
N SER A 256 32.25 20.20 -5.16
CA SER A 256 31.18 20.20 -6.18
C SER A 256 30.12 21.28 -5.95
N GLY A 257 30.30 22.16 -4.96
CA GLY A 257 29.32 23.14 -4.52
C GLY A 257 29.85 24.56 -4.53
N CYS A 258 29.85 25.23 -3.38
CA CYS A 258 30.24 26.63 -3.26
C CYS A 258 31.77 26.87 -3.16
N GLY A 259 32.60 25.80 -3.16
CA GLY A 259 34.06 25.90 -3.03
C GLY A 259 34.55 26.29 -1.62
N TYR A 260 33.65 26.51 -0.65
CA TYR A 260 34.03 26.92 0.70
C TYR A 260 34.87 25.84 1.42
N VAL A 261 35.88 26.30 2.16
CA VAL A 261 36.82 25.45 2.92
C VAL A 261 36.60 25.68 4.41
N PHE A 262 36.20 24.63 5.12
CA PHE A 262 35.76 24.70 6.51
C PHE A 262 36.37 23.60 7.39
N CYS A 263 36.43 23.85 8.68
CA CYS A 263 36.84 22.88 9.69
C CYS A 263 35.69 21.91 9.98
N ARG A 264 35.97 20.60 9.92
CA ARG A 264 35.01 19.52 10.21
C ARG A 264 34.39 19.61 11.61
N LEU A 265 35.14 20.14 12.59
CA LEU A 265 34.79 20.08 14.01
C LEU A 265 33.89 21.26 14.46
N CYS A 266 34.26 22.49 14.13
CA CYS A 266 33.52 23.70 14.53
C CYS A 266 32.58 24.26 13.45
N LEU A 267 32.62 23.68 12.24
CA LEU A 267 31.88 24.13 11.04
C LEU A 267 32.15 25.61 10.63
N GLN A 268 33.21 26.22 11.15
CA GLN A 268 33.71 27.53 10.75
C GLN A 268 34.75 27.43 9.63
N GLY A 269 35.18 28.57 9.08
CA GLY A 269 36.26 28.63 8.09
C GLY A 269 37.52 27.90 8.56
N TYR A 270 38.19 27.19 7.65
CA TYR A 270 39.32 26.34 8.02
C TYR A 270 40.46 27.13 8.67
N HIS A 271 40.91 26.65 9.84
CA HIS A 271 41.99 27.23 10.64
C HIS A 271 43.07 26.18 10.93
N ILE A 272 44.24 26.64 11.39
CA ILE A 272 45.34 25.78 11.84
C ILE A 272 45.48 25.99 13.34
N GLY A 273 45.32 24.93 14.12
CA GLY A 273 45.26 24.98 15.59
C GLY A 273 43.95 24.42 16.13
N GLU A 274 43.75 24.56 17.44
CA GLU A 274 42.51 24.15 18.11
C GLU A 274 41.30 24.98 17.64
N CYS A 275 40.09 24.48 17.85
CA CYS A 275 38.87 25.22 17.56
C CYS A 275 38.58 26.20 18.69
N ASP A 276 38.39 27.48 18.37
CA ASP A 276 37.84 28.44 19.33
C ASP A 276 36.42 27.99 19.73
N VAL A 277 36.28 27.59 21.00
CA VAL A 277 34.98 27.40 21.65
C VAL A 277 34.36 28.77 21.90
N SER A 278 33.70 29.30 20.87
CA SER A 278 32.64 30.30 21.06
C SER A 278 31.42 29.60 21.67
N ASP A 279 30.82 30.22 22.69
CA ASP A 279 29.71 29.66 23.48
C ASP A 279 28.45 29.39 22.65
N GLY A 280 28.45 28.25 21.97
CA GLY A 280 27.32 27.67 21.26
C GLY A 280 26.54 26.67 22.10
N ASP A 281 26.62 26.73 23.44
CA ASP A 281 25.69 25.98 24.29
C ASP A 281 24.31 26.63 24.24
N SER A 282 23.52 26.14 23.30
CA SER A 282 22.20 25.70 23.68
C SER A 282 22.03 24.31 23.12
N SER A 283 22.37 23.33 23.95
CA SER A 283 21.65 22.05 23.93
C SER A 283 20.16 22.37 23.90
N ALA A 284 19.60 22.38 22.69
CA ALA A 284 18.17 22.51 22.49
C ALA A 284 17.57 21.29 23.16
N ASN A 285 17.09 21.47 24.39
CA ASN A 285 16.32 20.46 25.11
C ASN A 285 15.36 19.86 24.09
N THR A 286 15.57 18.59 23.78
CA THR A 286 14.58 17.77 23.11
C THR A 286 13.42 17.66 24.08
N ALA A 287 12.59 18.71 24.10
CA ALA A 287 11.26 18.65 24.62
C ALA A 287 10.65 17.44 23.91
N ASP A 288 10.35 16.41 24.69
CA ASP A 288 9.62 15.25 24.22
C ASP A 288 8.21 15.73 23.90
N CYS A 289 8.05 16.34 22.71
CA CYS A 289 6.78 16.58 22.05
C CYS A 289 6.23 15.21 21.63
N SER A 290 5.91 14.41 22.64
CA SER A 290 5.21 13.16 22.49
C SER A 290 3.90 13.46 21.77
N TYR A 291 3.80 12.92 20.56
CA TYR A 291 2.55 12.87 19.83
C TYR A 291 1.65 11.90 20.61
N SER A 292 0.96 12.43 21.62
CA SER A 292 0.22 11.65 22.59
C SER A 292 -1.08 11.15 21.97
N VAL A 293 -1.03 9.88 21.55
CA VAL A 293 -2.22 9.15 21.12
C VAL A 293 -2.97 8.67 22.37
N ASP A 294 -4.27 8.95 22.43
CA ASP A 294 -5.15 8.44 23.49
C ASP A 294 -5.21 6.90 23.44
N PRO A 295 -4.87 6.21 24.54
CA PRO A 295 -4.92 4.74 24.61
C PRO A 295 -6.29 4.14 24.30
N ALA A 296 -7.40 4.83 24.61
CA ALA A 296 -8.74 4.34 24.27
C ALA A 296 -8.95 4.32 22.75
N ARG A 297 -8.53 5.39 22.07
CA ARG A 297 -8.63 5.53 20.61
C ARG A 297 -7.71 4.55 19.89
N ALA A 298 -6.56 4.21 20.48
CA ALA A 298 -5.68 3.14 20.01
C ALA A 298 -6.26 1.72 20.21
N ALA A 299 -7.19 1.53 21.14
CA ALA A 299 -7.93 0.27 21.26
C ALA A 299 -9.01 0.13 20.17
N GLU A 300 -9.68 1.23 19.81
CA GLU A 300 -10.78 1.25 18.84
C GLU A 300 -10.28 1.25 17.37
N ALA A 301 -9.22 2.00 17.07
CA ALA A 301 -8.71 2.18 15.71
C ALA A 301 -7.82 1.00 15.24
N ARG A 302 -8.29 -0.24 15.40
CA ARG A 302 -7.57 -1.49 15.06
C ARG A 302 -8.23 -2.22 13.91
N TRP A 303 -7.47 -2.47 12.85
CA TRP A 303 -7.96 -3.16 11.65
C TRP A 303 -8.49 -4.56 11.92
N ASP A 304 -7.86 -5.31 12.83
CA ASP A 304 -8.23 -6.70 13.09
C ASP A 304 -9.29 -6.86 14.19
N GLU A 305 -9.26 -6.01 15.23
CA GLU A 305 -10.21 -6.06 16.35
C GLU A 305 -11.65 -5.69 15.90
N ALA A 306 -11.80 -4.71 15.01
CA ALA A 306 -13.09 -4.32 14.43
C ALA A 306 -13.81 -5.50 13.74
N SER A 307 -13.06 -6.48 13.24
CA SER A 307 -13.60 -7.71 12.64
C SER A 307 -14.43 -8.56 13.63
N LYS A 308 -14.20 -8.42 14.94
CA LYS A 308 -14.96 -9.16 15.98
C LYS A 308 -16.36 -8.58 16.21
N VAL A 309 -16.55 -7.29 15.92
CA VAL A 309 -17.87 -6.62 15.99
C VAL A 309 -18.56 -6.70 14.64
N ALA A 310 -17.80 -6.54 13.54
CA ALA A 310 -18.26 -6.70 12.17
C ALA A 310 -18.39 -8.19 11.75
N ILE A 311 -19.17 -8.99 12.49
CA ILE A 311 -19.63 -10.32 12.05
C ILE A 311 -20.73 -10.16 10.97
N LYS A 312 -20.50 -9.28 9.98
CA LYS A 312 -21.30 -9.12 8.77
C LYS A 312 -20.90 -10.23 7.78
N VAL A 313 -21.37 -11.43 8.09
CA VAL A 313 -21.51 -12.60 7.22
C VAL A 313 -20.20 -13.10 6.56
N LEU A 314 -19.52 -14.04 7.24
CA LEU A 314 -18.41 -14.84 6.70
C LEU A 314 -18.83 -15.75 5.52
N THR A 315 -20.14 -15.92 5.31
CA THR A 315 -20.74 -16.72 4.24
C THR A 315 -21.37 -15.83 3.17
N LYS A 316 -21.12 -16.11 1.88
CA LYS A 316 -21.90 -15.54 0.77
C LYS A 316 -22.49 -16.67 -0.08
N PRO A 317 -23.73 -16.54 -0.56
CA PRO A 317 -24.34 -17.56 -1.41
C PRO A 317 -23.70 -17.55 -2.80
N CYS A 318 -23.34 -18.73 -3.32
CA CYS A 318 -22.86 -18.86 -4.70
C CYS A 318 -23.88 -18.25 -5.69
N PRO A 319 -23.48 -17.37 -6.63
CA PRO A 319 -24.41 -16.73 -7.55
C PRO A 319 -25.22 -17.71 -8.42
N LYS A 320 -24.64 -18.87 -8.77
CA LYS A 320 -25.27 -19.89 -9.64
C LYS A 320 -26.22 -20.84 -8.90
N CYS A 321 -25.87 -21.28 -7.69
CA CYS A 321 -26.60 -22.36 -6.98
C CYS A 321 -27.08 -21.99 -5.57
N ARG A 322 -26.84 -20.75 -5.13
CA ARG A 322 -27.18 -20.16 -3.82
C ARG A 322 -26.64 -20.88 -2.58
N THR A 323 -25.81 -21.90 -2.74
CA THR A 323 -25.14 -22.59 -1.62
C THR A 323 -24.26 -21.60 -0.83
N PRO A 324 -24.44 -21.48 0.50
CA PRO A 324 -23.56 -20.69 1.34
C PRO A 324 -22.12 -21.15 1.20
N THR A 325 -21.21 -20.21 0.93
CA THR A 325 -19.79 -20.46 0.74
C THR A 325 -19.02 -19.55 1.67
N GLU A 326 -18.08 -20.08 2.44
CA GLU A 326 -17.15 -19.31 3.27
C GLU A 326 -15.90 -18.98 2.46
N ARG A 327 -15.29 -17.82 2.73
CA ARG A 327 -14.01 -17.45 2.13
C ARG A 327 -12.88 -17.85 3.07
N ASP A 328 -12.17 -18.91 2.71
CA ASP A 328 -10.90 -19.28 3.32
C ASP A 328 -9.76 -18.64 2.51
N GLY A 329 -8.88 -17.90 3.18
CA GLY A 329 -7.82 -17.09 2.55
C GLY A 329 -8.22 -15.66 2.15
N GLY A 330 -7.31 -15.01 1.41
CA GLY A 330 -7.39 -13.60 1.02
C GLY A 330 -7.78 -13.36 -0.44
N CYS A 331 -7.72 -14.39 -1.30
CA CYS A 331 -8.15 -14.32 -2.70
C CYS A 331 -9.67 -14.13 -2.82
N MET A 332 -10.09 -13.38 -3.83
CA MET A 332 -11.50 -13.11 -4.15
C MET A 332 -12.06 -14.05 -5.22
N HIS A 333 -11.22 -14.89 -5.83
CA HIS A 333 -11.62 -15.93 -6.78
C HIS A 333 -12.13 -17.16 -6.04
N MET A 334 -13.43 -17.40 -6.11
CA MET A 334 -14.11 -18.49 -5.41
C MET A 334 -14.54 -19.56 -6.40
N ILE A 335 -14.29 -20.83 -6.07
CA ILE A 335 -14.80 -21.99 -6.82
C ILE A 335 -15.88 -22.66 -5.96
N CYS A 336 -17.09 -22.84 -6.50
CA CYS A 336 -18.18 -23.44 -5.75
C CYS A 336 -17.96 -24.95 -5.55
N THR A 337 -17.73 -25.35 -4.29
CA THR A 337 -17.47 -26.74 -3.87
C THR A 337 -18.68 -27.67 -3.90
N ARG A 338 -19.89 -27.16 -4.20
CA ARG A 338 -21.06 -28.02 -4.40
C ARG A 338 -20.87 -28.87 -5.65
N ALA A 339 -20.94 -30.19 -5.48
CA ALA A 339 -20.92 -31.16 -6.56
C ALA A 339 -21.89 -30.77 -7.70
N GLY A 340 -21.38 -30.72 -8.94
CA GLY A 340 -22.12 -30.31 -10.13
C GLY A 340 -22.32 -28.80 -10.31
N CYS A 341 -21.80 -27.94 -9.41
CA CYS A 341 -21.83 -26.49 -9.60
C CYS A 341 -20.56 -25.96 -10.26
N GLU A 342 -19.41 -26.20 -9.62
CA GLU A 342 -18.04 -25.86 -10.06
C GLU A 342 -17.89 -24.44 -10.62
N TYR A 343 -18.70 -23.51 -10.13
CA TYR A 343 -18.78 -22.16 -10.67
C TYR A 343 -17.66 -21.30 -10.11
N HIS A 344 -16.92 -20.64 -11.02
CA HIS A 344 -15.89 -19.66 -10.71
C HIS A 344 -16.52 -18.26 -10.60
N TRP A 345 -16.46 -17.65 -9.42
CA TRP A 345 -17.13 -16.38 -9.13
C TRP A 345 -16.29 -15.46 -8.25
N CYS A 346 -16.58 -14.16 -8.30
CA CYS A 346 -15.89 -13.15 -7.50
C CYS A 346 -16.62 -12.88 -6.17
N TRP A 347 -15.92 -13.02 -5.04
CA TRP A 347 -16.45 -12.70 -3.70
C TRP A 347 -16.94 -11.25 -3.55
N VAL A 348 -16.30 -10.32 -4.26
CA VAL A 348 -16.56 -8.87 -4.21
C VAL A 348 -17.72 -8.48 -5.14
N CYS A 349 -17.73 -9.01 -6.37
CA CYS A 349 -18.77 -8.69 -7.35
C CYS A 349 -20.05 -9.52 -7.19
N GLN A 350 -19.97 -10.74 -6.64
CA GLN A 350 -21.06 -11.73 -6.63
C GLN A 350 -21.54 -12.13 -8.04
N THR A 351 -20.62 -12.14 -9.00
CA THR A 351 -20.80 -12.49 -10.42
C THR A 351 -19.73 -13.48 -10.86
N ALA A 352 -19.76 -13.94 -12.12
CA ALA A 352 -18.69 -14.72 -12.74
C ALA A 352 -17.30 -14.10 -12.51
N TRP A 353 -16.27 -14.93 -12.33
CA TRP A 353 -14.90 -14.44 -12.27
C TRP A 353 -14.44 -13.88 -13.63
N THR A 354 -13.79 -12.72 -13.63
CA THR A 354 -13.34 -12.05 -14.86
C THR A 354 -11.93 -11.46 -14.72
N ARG A 355 -11.29 -11.15 -15.85
CA ARG A 355 -10.00 -10.43 -15.90
C ARG A 355 -10.05 -9.03 -15.25
N GLU A 356 -11.22 -8.41 -15.16
CA GLU A 356 -11.38 -7.15 -14.43
C GLU A 356 -11.40 -7.38 -12.91
N CYS A 357 -11.94 -8.51 -12.43
CA CYS A 357 -11.83 -8.90 -11.01
C CYS A 357 -10.36 -9.17 -10.63
N MET A 358 -9.62 -9.89 -11.47
CA MET A 358 -8.16 -10.10 -11.33
C MET A 358 -7.40 -8.77 -11.29
N GLY A 359 -7.80 -7.80 -12.12
CA GLY A 359 -7.17 -6.49 -12.17
C GLY A 359 -7.45 -5.64 -10.93
N SER A 360 -8.69 -5.58 -10.47
CA SER A 360 -9.14 -4.52 -9.56
C SER A 360 -9.27 -4.97 -8.09
N HIS A 361 -9.38 -6.28 -7.82
CA HIS A 361 -9.51 -6.85 -6.48
C HIS A 361 -9.19 -8.35 -6.44
N TRP A 362 -8.03 -8.79 -6.93
CA TRP A 362 -7.66 -10.22 -6.91
C TRP A 362 -7.64 -10.79 -5.49
N PHE A 363 -7.15 -9.99 -4.52
CA PHE A 363 -7.15 -10.28 -3.09
C PHE A 363 -7.54 -9.03 -2.28
N GLY A 364 -7.61 -9.12 -0.94
CA GLY A 364 -7.93 -7.98 -0.05
C GLY A 364 -8.16 -8.33 1.42
#